data_AF-A0A9E6Q6D2-F1
#
_entry.id   AF-A0A9E6Q6D2-F1
#
_cell.length_a   1.000
_cell.length_b   1.000
_cell.length_c   1.000
_cell.angle_alpha   90.00
_cell.angle_beta   90.00
_cell.angle_gamma   90.00
#
_symmetry.space_group_name_H-M   'P 1'
#
loop_
_entity.id
_entity.type
_entity.pdbx_description
1 polymer ?
#
loop_
_entity_poly.entity_id
_entity_poly.type
_entity_poly.pdbx_seq_one_letter_code
_entity_poly.pdbx_strand_id
1 'polypeptide(L)'
;MMQNRHYPKNPPSVGSIILTSYGAFAHENEIPKARAADAVRIGKEIADSYETNEEHLIAMMLLLSDIPVDPLLKASAAQKGSVLGLASLGYLLSRHATGDTVRQVLNQAGGVFLVNLIGDHEDPSVDVKVFNSWLEYQSYLEPILSNGHFTAQKTSSFS
;
A
#
# COMPACT_ATOMS: atom_id res chain seq x y z
N MET A 1 24.38 -26.38 5.41
CA MET A 1 24.32 -25.40 4.30
C MET A 1 22.94 -24.77 4.31
N MET A 2 22.83 -23.48 4.67
CA MET A 2 21.54 -22.75 4.67
C MET A 2 21.34 -22.11 3.30
N GLN A 3 20.36 -22.58 2.53
CA GLN A 3 19.85 -21.90 1.34
C GLN A 3 18.33 -21.95 1.33
N ASN A 4 17.74 -20.86 1.82
CA ASN A 4 16.76 -20.05 1.09
C ASN A 4 16.40 -18.85 1.98
N ARG A 5 17.23 -17.81 1.89
CA ARG A 5 16.89 -16.47 2.39
C ARG A 5 16.12 -15.80 1.26
N HIS A 6 14.80 -15.92 1.28
CA HIS A 6 13.95 -15.22 0.32
C HIS A 6 14.15 -13.71 0.50
N TYR A 7 14.69 -13.05 -0.53
CA TYR A 7 14.70 -11.60 -0.66
C TYR A 7 13.39 -11.14 -1.32
N PRO A 8 12.95 -9.88 -1.11
CA PRO A 8 11.68 -9.44 -1.66
C PRO A 8 11.69 -9.47 -3.19
N LYS A 9 10.48 -9.58 -3.76
CA LYS A 9 10.15 -9.30 -5.16
C LYS A 9 10.96 -8.08 -5.62
N ASN A 10 11.69 -8.22 -6.73
CA ASN A 10 12.73 -7.29 -7.20
C ASN A 10 12.39 -5.80 -6.95
N PRO A 11 13.38 -4.95 -6.58
CA PRO A 11 13.12 -3.51 -6.41
C PRO A 11 12.39 -2.95 -7.63
N PRO A 12 11.41 -2.05 -7.43
CA PRO A 12 10.68 -1.46 -8.54
C PRO A 12 11.68 -0.68 -9.39
N SER A 13 11.95 -1.18 -10.59
CA SER A 13 13.00 -0.64 -11.46
C SER A 13 12.68 0.76 -11.99
N VAL A 14 11.39 1.15 -11.98
CA VAL A 14 10.91 2.41 -12.56
C VAL A 14 9.72 3.02 -11.79
N GLY A 15 9.45 2.62 -10.54
CA GLY A 15 8.22 3.01 -9.81
C GLY A 15 8.40 3.08 -8.30
N SER A 16 7.35 3.50 -7.59
CA SER A 16 7.26 3.41 -6.12
C SER A 16 6.21 2.37 -5.74
N ILE A 17 6.37 1.72 -4.60
CA ILE A 17 5.43 0.71 -4.11
C ILE A 17 4.58 1.29 -2.98
N ILE A 18 3.28 1.02 -3.00
CA ILE A 18 2.40 1.18 -1.84
C ILE A 18 1.93 -0.21 -1.38
N LEU A 19 2.21 -0.54 -0.12
CA LEU A 19 1.76 -1.74 0.56
C LEU A 19 0.68 -1.33 1.55
N THR A 20 -0.53 -1.86 1.36
CA THR A 20 -1.66 -1.58 2.25
C THR A 20 -2.07 -2.86 2.95
N SER A 21 -2.17 -2.84 4.28
CA SER A 21 -2.53 -4.00 5.09
C SER A 21 -3.66 -3.71 6.07
N TYR A 22 -4.42 -4.75 6.41
CA TYR A 22 -5.47 -4.74 7.42
C TYR A 22 -5.67 -6.17 7.94
N GLY A 23 -5.42 -6.41 9.23
CA GLY A 23 -5.49 -7.75 9.80
C GLY A 23 -4.60 -8.75 9.06
N ALA A 24 -5.20 -9.81 8.50
CA ALA A 24 -4.49 -10.82 7.70
C ALA A 24 -4.43 -10.49 6.19
N PHE A 25 -5.02 -9.38 5.76
CA PHE A 25 -5.08 -8.97 4.36
C PHE A 25 -3.96 -7.98 4.05
N ALA A 26 -3.41 -8.11 2.84
CA ALA A 26 -2.43 -7.17 2.32
C ALA A 26 -2.54 -7.05 0.80
N HIS A 27 -2.27 -5.85 0.29
CA HIS A 27 -2.24 -5.56 -1.13
C HIS A 27 -1.00 -4.74 -1.49
N GLU A 28 -0.36 -5.11 -2.59
CA GLU A 28 0.79 -4.42 -3.18
C GLU A 28 0.36 -3.75 -4.48
N ASN A 29 0.62 -2.45 -4.59
CA ASN A 29 0.42 -1.72 -5.82
C ASN A 29 1.69 -0.95 -6.21
N GLU A 30 2.14 -1.13 -7.45
CA GLU A 30 3.23 -0.34 -8.02
C GLU A 30 2.67 0.91 -8.71
N ILE A 31 3.30 2.05 -8.45
CA ILE A 31 3.03 3.33 -9.11
C ILE A 31 4.22 3.63 -10.01
N PRO A 32 4.12 3.40 -11.34
CA PRO A 32 5.19 3.72 -12.26
C PRO A 32 5.49 5.22 -12.24
N LYS A 33 6.77 5.60 -12.30
CA LYS A 33 7.20 7.00 -12.34
C LYS A 33 6.51 7.79 -13.46
N ALA A 34 6.36 7.17 -14.63
CA ALA A 34 5.68 7.75 -15.78
C ALA A 34 4.19 8.08 -15.52
N ARG A 35 3.57 7.44 -14.51
CA ARG A 35 2.17 7.65 -14.11
C ARG A 35 2.05 8.37 -12.76
N ALA A 36 3.15 8.83 -12.16
CA ALA A 36 3.13 9.45 -10.84
C ALA A 36 2.20 10.69 -10.78
N ALA A 37 2.25 11.56 -11.78
CA ALA A 37 1.39 12.75 -11.84
C ALA A 37 -0.10 12.38 -11.93
N ASP A 38 -0.45 11.40 -12.77
CA ASP A 38 -1.82 10.88 -12.88
C ASP A 38 -2.27 10.25 -11.56
N ALA A 39 -1.43 9.44 -10.94
CA ALA A 39 -1.73 8.78 -9.68
C ALA A 39 -1.97 9.79 -8.55
N VAL A 40 -1.17 10.87 -8.49
CA VAL A 40 -1.37 11.96 -7.53
C VAL A 40 -2.69 12.68 -7.77
N ARG A 41 -3.03 12.98 -9.04
CA ARG A 41 -4.29 13.64 -9.38
C ARG A 41 -5.48 12.77 -9.02
N ILE A 42 -5.51 11.52 -9.48
CA ILE A 42 -6.63 10.59 -9.26
C ILE A 42 -6.74 10.22 -7.77
N GLY A 43 -5.62 9.98 -7.10
CA GLY A 43 -5.61 9.72 -5.65
C GLY A 43 -6.22 10.89 -4.87
N LYS A 44 -5.90 12.13 -5.26
CA LYS A 44 -6.52 13.31 -4.67
C LYS A 44 -8.02 13.38 -4.96
N GLU A 45 -8.45 13.14 -6.20
CA GLU A 45 -9.89 13.10 -6.56
C GLU A 45 -10.66 12.06 -5.73
N ILE A 46 -10.06 10.89 -5.49
CA ILE A 46 -10.64 9.87 -4.61
C ILE A 46 -10.69 10.37 -3.16
N ALA A 47 -9.60 10.94 -2.64
CA ALA A 47 -9.56 11.43 -1.26
C ALA A 47 -10.58 12.56 -1.01
N ASP A 48 -10.70 13.49 -1.95
CA ASP A 48 -11.62 14.62 -1.90
C ASP A 48 -13.10 14.20 -2.03
N SER A 49 -13.39 12.93 -2.39
CA SER A 49 -14.75 12.39 -2.46
C SER A 49 -15.31 11.90 -1.12
N TYR A 50 -14.47 11.79 -0.09
CA TYR A 50 -14.88 11.43 1.27
C TYR A 50 -15.10 12.68 2.11
N GLU A 51 -16.13 12.67 2.97
CA GLU A 51 -16.41 13.79 3.87
C GLU A 51 -15.44 13.81 5.05
N THR A 52 -15.02 12.61 5.49
CA THR A 52 -14.10 12.45 6.62
C THR A 52 -12.94 11.50 6.32
N ASN A 53 -11.86 11.63 7.09
CA ASN A 53 -10.74 10.69 7.03
C ASN A 53 -11.15 9.28 7.47
N GLU A 54 -12.10 9.18 8.40
CA GLU A 54 -12.60 7.90 8.94
C GLU A 54 -13.35 7.12 7.86
N GLU A 55 -14.24 7.78 7.11
CA GLU A 55 -14.93 7.17 5.96
C GLU A 55 -13.95 6.62 4.92
N HIS A 56 -12.89 7.38 4.63
CA HIS A 56 -11.85 6.93 3.70
C HIS A 56 -11.11 5.69 4.21
N LEU A 57 -10.76 5.66 5.51
CA LEU A 57 -10.13 4.48 6.13
C LEU A 57 -11.05 3.26 6.07
N ILE A 58 -12.32 3.41 6.42
CA ILE A 58 -13.32 2.35 6.38
C ILE A 58 -13.43 1.82 4.95
N ALA A 59 -13.56 2.69 3.95
CA ALA A 59 -13.64 2.26 2.55
C ALA A 59 -12.42 1.42 2.11
N MET A 60 -11.21 1.79 2.52
CA MET A 60 -10.00 1.00 2.25
C MET A 60 -10.03 -0.36 2.97
N MET A 61 -10.47 -0.41 4.23
CA MET A 61 -10.62 -1.67 4.97
C MET A 61 -11.62 -2.61 4.28
N LEU A 62 -12.75 -2.07 3.80
CA LEU A 62 -13.77 -2.84 3.10
C LEU A 62 -13.27 -3.35 1.73
N LEU A 63 -12.57 -2.49 0.97
CA LEU A 63 -11.95 -2.85 -0.31
C LEU A 63 -10.92 -3.97 -0.15
N LEU A 64 -10.06 -3.85 0.87
CA LEU A 64 -9.00 -4.83 1.12
C LEU A 64 -9.56 -6.16 1.67
N SER A 65 -10.68 -6.13 2.38
CA SER A 65 -11.38 -7.33 2.87
C SER A 65 -12.26 -8.00 1.79
N ASP A 66 -12.21 -7.50 0.55
CA ASP A 66 -12.96 -8.03 -0.61
C ASP A 66 -14.48 -8.11 -0.37
N ILE A 67 -15.02 -7.16 0.39
CA ILE A 67 -16.44 -7.17 0.77
C ILE A 67 -17.32 -7.04 -0.49
N PRO A 68 -18.35 -7.90 -0.65
CA PRO A 68 -19.16 -7.94 -1.84
C PRO A 68 -20.09 -6.72 -1.91
N VAL A 69 -19.62 -5.65 -2.54
CA VAL A 69 -20.44 -4.50 -2.94
C VAL A 69 -20.66 -4.53 -4.45
N ASP A 70 -21.88 -4.23 -4.90
CA ASP A 70 -22.32 -4.41 -6.29
C ASP A 70 -21.38 -3.85 -7.37
N PRO A 71 -20.74 -2.67 -7.20
CA PRO A 71 -19.76 -2.18 -8.17
C PRO A 71 -18.49 -3.03 -8.26
N LEU A 72 -18.07 -3.65 -7.16
CA LEU A 72 -16.85 -4.46 -7.07
C LEU A 72 -17.07 -5.92 -7.50
N LEU A 73 -18.31 -6.41 -7.48
CA LEU A 73 -18.63 -7.78 -7.92
C LEU A 73 -18.31 -8.03 -9.40
N LYS A 74 -18.34 -6.97 -10.23
CA LYS A 74 -18.05 -7.03 -11.66
C LYS A 74 -16.62 -6.60 -12.01
N ALA A 75 -15.87 -6.08 -11.06
CA ALA A 75 -14.51 -5.59 -11.27
C ALA A 75 -13.49 -6.74 -11.22
N SER A 76 -12.48 -6.69 -12.09
CA SER A 76 -11.38 -7.64 -12.03
C SER A 76 -10.51 -7.40 -10.78
N ALA A 77 -9.77 -8.42 -10.34
CA ALA A 77 -8.83 -8.28 -9.22
C ALA A 77 -7.80 -7.15 -9.46
N ALA A 78 -7.35 -6.98 -10.71
CA ALA A 78 -6.44 -5.91 -11.09
C ALA A 78 -7.09 -4.52 -10.95
N GLN A 79 -8.38 -4.38 -11.32
CA GLN A 79 -9.11 -3.13 -11.17
C GLN A 79 -9.33 -2.80 -9.69
N LYS A 80 -9.76 -3.78 -8.88
CA LYS A 80 -9.91 -3.61 -7.43
C LYS A 80 -8.60 -3.19 -6.77
N GLY A 81 -7.50 -3.87 -7.11
CA GLY A 81 -6.17 -3.56 -6.61
C GLY A 81 -5.71 -2.15 -7.00
N SER A 82 -5.91 -1.75 -8.25
CA SER A 82 -5.59 -0.39 -8.70
C SER A 82 -6.40 0.67 -7.95
N VAL A 83 -7.69 0.44 -7.69
CA VAL A 83 -8.53 1.37 -6.91
C VAL A 83 -8.03 1.46 -5.48
N LEU A 84 -7.72 0.33 -4.84
CA LEU A 84 -7.17 0.32 -3.49
C LEU A 84 -5.84 1.07 -3.42
N GLY A 85 -4.91 0.82 -4.34
CA GLY A 85 -3.63 1.53 -4.39
C GLY A 85 -3.78 3.04 -4.56
N LEU A 86 -4.74 3.49 -5.38
CA LEU A 86 -5.04 4.91 -5.57
C LEU A 86 -5.76 5.54 -4.35
N ALA A 87 -6.67 4.81 -3.70
CA ALA A 87 -7.31 5.25 -2.46
C ALA A 87 -6.27 5.41 -1.34
N SER A 88 -5.41 4.41 -1.15
CA SER A 88 -4.32 4.48 -0.16
C SER A 88 -3.34 5.62 -0.46
N LEU A 89 -3.00 5.85 -1.74
CA LEU A 89 -2.20 7.02 -2.11
C LEU A 89 -2.94 8.33 -1.81
N GLY A 90 -4.23 8.42 -2.17
CA GLY A 90 -5.07 9.58 -1.90
C GLY A 90 -5.09 9.95 -0.43
N TYR A 91 -5.25 8.93 0.43
CA TYR A 91 -5.22 9.09 1.88
C TYR A 91 -3.89 9.67 2.38
N LEU A 92 -2.76 9.19 1.85
CA LEU A 92 -1.44 9.73 2.19
C LEU A 92 -1.26 11.18 1.74
N LEU A 93 -1.82 11.53 0.57
CA LEU A 93 -1.71 12.86 -0.04
C LEU A 93 -2.57 13.93 0.67
N SER A 94 -3.70 13.53 1.29
CA SER A 94 -4.59 14.44 2.02
C SER A 94 -4.03 14.84 3.39
N ARG A 95 -3.06 14.10 3.93
CA ARG A 95 -2.38 14.42 5.20
C ARG A 95 -1.25 15.43 4.98
N HIS A 96 -1.43 16.66 5.44
CA HIS A 96 -0.46 17.77 5.23
C HIS A 96 1.01 17.41 5.53
N ALA A 97 1.29 16.73 6.65
CA ALA A 97 2.67 16.38 7.04
C ALA A 97 3.28 15.25 6.18
N THR A 98 2.45 14.38 5.60
CA THR A 98 2.90 13.20 4.85
C THR A 98 2.85 13.44 3.34
N GLY A 99 1.93 14.27 2.87
CA GLY A 99 1.63 14.46 1.45
C GLY A 99 2.80 15.05 0.65
N ASP A 100 3.55 15.99 1.21
CA ASP A 100 4.70 16.59 0.51
C ASP A 100 5.85 15.59 0.36
N THR A 101 6.13 14.81 1.41
CA THR A 101 7.09 13.70 1.37
C THR A 101 6.65 12.67 0.33
N VAL A 102 5.38 12.29 0.28
CA VAL A 102 4.86 11.32 -0.69
C VAL A 102 5.02 11.82 -2.12
N ARG A 103 4.70 13.09 -2.40
CA ARG A 103 4.91 13.70 -3.72
C ARG A 103 6.38 13.68 -4.12
N GLN A 104 7.27 14.03 -3.20
CA GLN A 104 8.71 13.99 -3.43
C GLN A 104 9.18 12.58 -3.78
N VAL A 105 8.79 11.58 -2.99
CA VAL A 105 9.16 10.17 -3.19
C VAL A 105 8.66 9.65 -4.54
N LEU A 106 7.41 9.94 -4.90
CA LEU A 106 6.86 9.55 -6.20
C LEU A 106 7.61 10.14 -7.39
N ASN A 107 8.06 11.41 -7.28
CA ASN A 107 8.83 12.07 -8.32
C ASN A 107 10.24 11.48 -8.48
N GLN A 108 10.84 11.04 -7.38
CA GLN A 108 12.15 10.38 -7.40
C GLN A 108 12.03 8.94 -7.95
N ALA A 109 10.92 8.27 -7.61
CA ALA A 109 10.68 6.84 -7.78
C ALA A 109 11.60 5.96 -6.90
N GLY A 110 11.25 4.68 -6.79
CA GLY A 110 12.00 3.72 -5.97
C GLY A 110 11.65 3.74 -4.48
N GLY A 111 10.66 4.54 -4.06
CA GLY A 111 10.21 4.59 -2.67
C GLY A 111 9.21 3.51 -2.32
N VAL A 112 8.98 3.34 -1.02
CA VAL A 112 8.03 2.37 -0.46
C VAL A 112 7.17 3.07 0.58
N PHE A 113 5.85 2.90 0.46
CA PHE A 113 4.87 3.36 1.45
C PHE A 113 4.24 2.14 2.11
N LEU A 114 4.29 2.07 3.44
CA LEU A 114 3.54 1.10 4.22
C LEU A 114 2.35 1.79 4.85
N VAL A 115 1.16 1.31 4.54
CA VAL A 115 -0.12 1.80 5.05
C VAL A 115 -0.79 0.67 5.81
N ASN A 116 -0.60 0.65 7.12
CA ASN A 116 -1.17 -0.40 7.97
C ASN A 116 -2.45 0.12 8.64
N LEU A 117 -3.60 -0.29 8.10
CA LEU A 117 -4.92 -0.01 8.67
C LEU A 117 -5.08 -0.84 9.95
N ILE A 118 -5.51 -0.19 11.03
CA ILE A 118 -5.67 -0.78 12.36
C ILE A 118 -7.00 -0.34 12.97
N GLY A 119 -7.44 -1.04 14.01
CA GLY A 119 -8.77 -0.83 14.60
C GLY A 119 -9.86 -1.58 13.84
N ASP A 120 -11.09 -1.09 13.93
CA ASP A 120 -12.25 -1.62 13.23
C ASP A 120 -13.06 -0.47 12.58
N HIS A 121 -14.31 -0.72 12.22
CA HIS A 121 -15.16 0.26 11.54
C HIS A 121 -15.69 1.36 12.49
N GLU A 122 -15.69 1.14 13.80
CA GLU A 122 -16.14 2.11 14.80
C GLU A 122 -14.98 3.03 15.24
N ASP A 123 -13.75 2.52 15.23
CA ASP A 123 -12.54 3.29 15.55
C ASP A 123 -11.39 2.99 14.56
N PRO A 124 -11.52 3.45 13.29
CA PRO A 124 -10.52 3.18 12.26
C PRO A 124 -9.29 4.07 12.44
N SER A 125 -8.11 3.47 12.35
CA SER A 125 -6.84 4.20 12.41
C SER A 125 -5.82 3.61 11.44
N VAL A 126 -4.65 4.27 11.33
CA VAL A 126 -3.60 3.86 10.38
C VAL A 126 -2.21 4.24 10.89
N ASP A 127 -1.31 3.26 10.84
CA ASP A 127 0.13 3.46 10.98
C ASP A 127 0.75 3.60 9.58
N VAL A 128 1.52 4.66 9.37
CA VAL A 128 2.13 4.98 8.08
C VAL A 128 3.63 5.05 8.21
N LYS A 129 4.34 4.34 7.33
CA LYS A 129 5.79 4.48 7.14
C LYS A 129 6.08 4.84 5.70
N VAL A 130 6.95 5.83 5.51
CA VAL A 130 7.39 6.28 4.18
C VAL A 130 8.89 6.08 4.10
N PHE A 131 9.33 5.35 3.10
CA PHE A 131 10.73 5.12 2.79
C PHE A 131 11.04 5.77 1.45
N ASN A 132 12.07 6.63 1.42
CA ASN A 132 12.41 7.38 0.22
C ASN A 132 13.09 6.51 -0.84
N SER A 133 13.56 5.33 -0.44
CA SER A 133 14.20 4.37 -1.34
C SER A 133 13.97 2.94 -0.90
N TRP A 134 14.15 2.01 -1.84
CA TRP A 134 14.16 0.59 -1.57
C TRP A 134 15.22 0.19 -0.54
N LEU A 135 16.40 0.83 -0.58
CA LEU A 135 17.48 0.54 0.36
C LEU A 135 17.07 0.88 1.80
N GLU A 136 16.40 2.01 1.99
CA GLU A 136 15.90 2.42 3.31
C GLU A 136 14.86 1.43 3.85
N TYR A 137 13.96 0.96 2.98
CA TYR A 137 13.02 -0.11 3.32
C TYR A 137 13.72 -1.43 3.66
N GLN A 138 14.75 -1.82 2.90
CA GLN A 138 15.54 -3.02 3.19
C GLN A 138 16.24 -2.93 4.55
N SER A 139 16.87 -1.79 4.85
CA SER A 139 17.51 -1.56 6.15
C SER A 139 16.52 -1.61 7.31
N TYR A 140 15.28 -1.16 7.09
CA TYR A 140 14.20 -1.31 8.07
C TYR A 140 13.79 -2.78 8.30
N LEU A 141 13.70 -3.57 7.22
CA LEU A 141 13.33 -4.98 7.31
C LEU A 141 14.43 -5.87 7.90
N GLU A 142 15.70 -5.58 7.63
CA GLU A 142 16.83 -6.42 8.01
C GLU A 142 16.81 -6.91 9.46
N PRO A 143 16.65 -6.05 10.50
CA PRO A 143 16.57 -6.52 11.88
C PRO A 143 15.29 -7.31 12.20
N ILE A 144 14.20 -7.06 11.48
CA ILE A 144 12.94 -7.82 11.63
C ILE A 144 13.13 -9.22 11.06
N LEU A 145 13.77 -9.32 9.89
CA LEU A 145 14.06 -10.57 9.20
C LEU A 145 15.14 -11.39 9.93
N SER A 146 16.12 -10.76 10.57
CA SER A 146 17.15 -11.47 11.32
C SER A 146 16.62 -12.12 12.60
N ASN A 147 15.60 -11.50 13.20
CA ASN A 147 15.00 -11.94 14.48
C ASN A 147 13.71 -12.74 14.30
N GLY A 148 13.12 -12.75 13.10
CA GLY A 148 11.88 -13.44 12.80
C GLY A 148 12.06 -14.95 12.61
N HIS A 149 11.18 -15.75 13.22
CA HIS A 149 11.02 -17.16 12.90
C HIS A 149 10.03 -17.31 11.73
N PHE A 150 10.54 -17.23 10.50
CA PHE A 150 9.73 -17.49 9.31
C PHE A 150 9.57 -19.00 9.12
N THR A 151 8.44 -19.55 9.58
CA THR A 151 8.00 -20.87 9.11
C THR A 151 7.50 -20.71 7.69
N ALA A 152 8.02 -21.48 6.74
CA ALA A 152 7.51 -21.51 5.37
C ALA A 152 6.02 -21.93 5.39
N GLN A 153 5.10 -20.97 5.31
CA GLN A 153 3.74 -21.26 4.93
C GLN A 153 3.71 -21.50 3.42
N LYS A 154 2.96 -22.53 3.01
CA LYS A 154 2.70 -22.84 1.60
C LYS A 154 2.31 -21.55 0.88
N THR A 155 3.02 -21.27 -0.20
CA THR A 155 2.70 -20.21 -1.16
C THR A 155 1.21 -20.26 -1.47
N SER A 156 0.49 -19.19 -1.15
CA SER A 156 -0.82 -18.95 -1.75
C SER A 156 -0.60 -18.76 -3.24
N SER A 157 -1.03 -19.72 -4.04
CA SER A 157 -1.12 -19.60 -5.48
C SER A 157 -2.35 -18.73 -5.79
N PHE A 158 -2.19 -17.42 -5.81
CA PHE A 158 -3.14 -16.58 -6.52
C PHE A 158 -2.77 -16.63 -8.00
N SER A 159 -3.55 -17.43 -8.73
CA SER A 159 -3.60 -17.50 -10.19
C SER A 159 -4.33 -16.31 -10.78
#